data_AF-A0A7S7L7C1-F1
#
_entry.id   AF-A0A7S7L7C1-F1
#
_cell.length_a   1.000
_cell.length_b   1.000
_cell.length_c   1.000
_cell.angle_alpha   90.00
_cell.angle_beta   90.00
_cell.angle_gamma   90.00
#
_symmetry.space_group_name_H-M   'P 1'
#
loop_
_entity.id
_entity.type
_entity.pdbx_description
1 polymer ?
#
loop_
_entity_poly.entity_id
_entity_poly.type
_entity_poly.pdbx_seq_one_letter_code
_entity_poly.pdbx_strand_id
1 'polypeptide(L)' 'MIVKMLIERYISAKKVKPVNVNQLLDFATYCYLNNHLTIGQYKSLSRELMLRGATKPDFYFEEETPELIS' A
#
# COMPACT_ATOMS: atom_id res chain seq x y z
N MET A 1 -4.41 -13.31 2.94
CA MET A 1 -5.27 -13.20 4.15
C MET A 1 -5.24 -11.80 4.77
N ILE A 2 -4.10 -11.11 4.74
CA ILE A 2 -3.88 -9.82 5.42
C ILE A 2 -4.68 -8.67 4.80
N VAL A 3 -4.89 -8.63 3.47
CA VAL A 3 -5.69 -7.56 2.85
C VAL A 3 -7.15 -7.58 3.28
N LYS A 4 -7.72 -8.76 3.57
CA LYS A 4 -9.11 -8.87 4.05
C LYS A 4 -9.27 -8.19 5.41
N MET A 5 -8.33 -8.42 6.32
CA MET A 5 -8.28 -7.73 7.61
C MET A 5 -8.13 -6.21 7.46
N LEU A 6 -7.31 -5.76 6.51
CA LEU A 6 -7.15 -4.32 6.23
C LEU A 6 -8.46 -3.71 5.71
N ILE A 7 -9.19 -4.41 4.83
CA ILE A 7 -10.50 -3.98 4.32
C ILE A 7 -11.52 -3.89 5.46
N GLU A 8 -11.59 -4.90 6.32
CA GLU A 8 -12.49 -4.90 7.47
C GLU A 8 -12.16 -3.76 8.43
N ARG A 9 -10.87 -3.51 8.68
CA ARG A 9 -10.42 -2.39 9.52
C ARG A 9 -10.72 -1.04 8.89
N TYR A 10 -10.57 -0.91 7.56
CA TYR A 10 -10.94 0.30 6.82
C TYR A 10 -12.44 0.57 6.96
N ILE A 11 -13.29 -0.45 6.75
CA ILE A 11 -14.73 -0.34 6.90
C ILE A 11 -15.09 0.01 8.34
N SER A 12 -14.44 -0.58 9.33
CA SER A 12 -14.69 -0.25 10.73
C SER A 12 -14.29 1.19 11.08
N ALA A 13 -13.20 1.71 10.51
CA ALA A 13 -12.68 3.04 10.80
C ALA A 13 -13.44 4.15 10.04
N LYS A 14 -13.72 3.95 8.76
CA LYS A 14 -14.37 4.94 7.88
C LYS A 14 -15.89 4.76 7.78
N LYS A 15 -16.43 3.61 8.19
CA LYS A 15 -17.83 3.18 7.96
C LYS A 15 -18.24 3.15 6.48
N VAL A 16 -17.26 3.15 5.56
CA VAL A 16 -17.49 3.10 4.12
C VAL A 16 -16.69 1.95 3.53
N LYS A 17 -17.24 1.29 2.51
CA LYS A 17 -16.48 0.31 1.73
C LYS A 17 -15.38 1.03 0.93
N PRO A 18 -14.16 0.47 0.89
CA PRO A 18 -13.12 1.02 0.03
C PRO A 18 -13.59 0.91 -1.42
N VAL A 19 -13.75 2.05 -2.08
CA VAL A 19 -14.20 2.13 -3.48
C VAL A 19 -13.04 1.82 -4.42
N ASN A 20 -11.82 2.10 -3.97
CA ASN A 20 -10.64 1.96 -4.79
C ASN A 20 -9.47 1.34 -4.02
N VAL A 21 -8.66 0.55 -4.72
CA VAL A 21 -7.51 -0.16 -4.13
C VAL A 21 -6.45 0.83 -3.63
N ASN A 22 -6.39 2.01 -4.25
CA ASN A 22 -5.55 3.14 -3.81
C ASN A 22 -5.96 3.66 -2.43
N GLN A 23 -7.26 3.68 -2.08
CA GLN A 23 -7.70 4.10 -0.74
C GLN A 23 -7.26 3.10 0.34
N LEU A 24 -7.21 1.81 -0.01
CA LEU A 24 -6.67 0.79 0.89
C LEU A 24 -5.16 0.95 1.06
N LEU A 25 -4.44 1.31 0.00
CA LEU A 25 -3.00 1.54 0.05
C LEU A 25 -2.65 2.77 0.90
N ASP A 26 -3.44 3.83 0.76
CA ASP A 26 -3.33 5.04 1.58
C ASP A 26 -3.57 4.71 3.07
N PHE A 27 -4.62 3.95 3.36
CA PHE A 27 -4.93 3.52 4.71
C PHE A 27 -3.89 2.55 5.31
N ALA A 28 -3.32 1.65 4.50
CA ALA A 28 -2.22 0.79 4.91
C ALA A 28 -0.99 1.63 5.30
N THR A 29 -0.71 2.67 4.53
CA THR A 29 0.39 3.61 4.81
C THR A 29 0.10 4.40 6.09
N TYR A 30 -1.11 4.92 6.26
CA TYR A 30 -1.54 5.56 7.51
C TYR A 30 -1.39 4.64 8.72
N CYS A 31 -1.82 3.38 8.61
CA CYS A 31 -1.68 2.41 9.69
C CYS A 31 -0.21 2.09 10.00
N TYR A 32 0.66 2.05 8.98
CA TYR A 32 2.10 1.89 9.19
C TYR A 32 2.72 3.10 9.92
N LEU A 33 2.37 4.33 9.51
CA LEU A 33 2.86 5.57 10.12
C LEU A 33 2.39 5.74 11.57
N ASN A 34 1.23 5.17 11.93
CA ASN A 34 0.69 5.20 13.30
C ASN A 34 1.15 3.99 14.14
N ASN A 35 2.17 3.24 13.72
CA ASN A 35 2.63 2.02 14.38
C ASN A 35 1.55 0.91 14.54
N HIS A 36 0.45 0.98 13.80
CA HIS A 36 -0.59 -0.06 13.80
C HIS A 36 -0.23 -1.27 12.91
N LEU A 37 0.76 -1.10 12.03
CA LEU A 37 1.31 -2.16 11.17
C LEU A 37 2.83 -2.18 11.30
N THR A 38 3.39 -3.39 11.33
CA THR A 38 4.84 -3.56 11.18
C THR A 38 5.25 -3.40 9.72
N ILE A 39 6.52 -3.09 9.47
CA ILE A 39 7.04 -2.96 8.10
C ILE A 39 6.83 -4.23 7.25
N GLY A 40 6.89 -5.42 7.86
CA GLY A 40 6.61 -6.69 7.18
C GLY A 40 5.15 -6.84 6.76
N GLN A 41 4.22 -6.42 7.62
CA GLN A 41 2.79 -6.41 7.30
C GLN A 41 2.47 -5.36 6.23
N TYR A 42 3.06 -4.16 6.33
CA TYR A 42 2.92 -3.11 5.32
C TYR A 42 3.46 -3.55 3.95
N LYS A 43 4.66 -4.15 3.87
CA LYS A 43 5.21 -4.67 2.61
C LYS A 43 4.34 -5.75 1.99
N SER A 44 3.79 -6.66 2.80
CA SER A 44 2.88 -7.70 2.31
C SER A 44 1.57 -7.12 1.79
N LEU A 45 0.99 -6.17 2.54
CA LEU A 45 -0.23 -5.46 2.16
C LEU A 45 -0.05 -4.64 0.88
N SER A 46 1.00 -3.82 0.82
CA SER A 46 1.28 -2.98 -0.34
C SER A 46 1.52 -3.81 -1.61
N ARG A 47 2.25 -4.92 -1.52
CA ARG A 47 2.43 -5.85 -2.65
C ARG A 47 1.12 -6.46 -3.12
N GLU A 48 0.28 -6.93 -2.20
CA GLU A 48 -1.00 -7.56 -2.53
C GLU A 48 -2.03 -6.55 -3.04
N LEU A 49 -1.95 -5.28 -2.60
CA LEU A 49 -2.73 -4.17 -3.13
C LEU A 49 -2.25 -3.76 -4.52
N MET A 50 -0.93 -3.69 -4.76
CA MET A 50 -0.37 -3.44 -6.10
C MET A 50 -0.78 -4.51 -7.11
N LEU A 51 -0.75 -5.79 -6.72
CA LEU A 51 -1.24 -6.90 -7.54
C LEU A 51 -2.73 -6.80 -7.90
N ARG A 52 -3.52 -6.09 -7.08
CA ARG A 52 -4.94 -5.83 -7.33
C ARG A 52 -5.19 -4.57 -8.17
N GLY A 53 -4.13 -3.93 -8.67
CA GLY A 53 -4.21 -2.72 -9.48
C GLY A 53 -4.09 -1.43 -8.66
N ALA A 54 -3.61 -1.49 -7.41
CA ALA A 54 -3.25 -0.25 -6.71
C ALA A 54 -1.99 0.34 -7.34
N THR A 55 -2.10 1.55 -7.86
CA THR A 55 -0.95 2.29 -8.38
C THR A 55 -0.48 3.21 -7.26
N LYS A 56 0.76 3.05 -6.79
CA LYS A 56 1.39 4.15 -6.05
C LYS A 56 1.46 5.34 -7.00
N PRO A 57 1.23 6.59 -6.54
CA PRO A 57 1.70 7.72 -7.32
C PRO A 57 3.16 7.44 -7.62
N ASP A 58 3.53 7.57 -8.89
CA ASP A 58 4.87 7.37 -9.41
C ASP A 58 5.81 8.35 -8.68
N PHE A 59 6.20 8.00 -7.47
CA PHE A 59 7.48 8.43 -6.95
C PHE A 59 8.45 7.65 -7.80
N TYR A 60 8.81 8.26 -8.94
CA TYR A 60 10.08 8.08 -9.60
C TYR A 60 11.14 8.07 -8.49
N PHE A 61 11.40 6.90 -7.93
CA PHE A 61 12.77 6.56 -7.68
C PHE A 61 13.31 6.42 -9.09
N GLU A 62 13.93 7.50 -9.57
CA GLU A 62 15.01 7.35 -10.53
C GLU A 62 15.92 6.26 -9.93
N GLU A 63 15.69 5.01 -10.33
CA GLU A 63 16.81 4.11 -10.52
C GLU A 63 17.69 4.87 -11.50
N GLU A 64 18.67 5.62 -10.97
CA GLU A 64 19.84 6.02 -11.72
C GLU A 64 20.33 4.73 -12.37
N THR A 65 19.93 4.53 -13.63
CA THR A 65 20.55 3.55 -14.49
C THR A 65 22.02 3.95 -14.48
N PRO A 66 22.95 3.13 -13.97
CA PRO A 66 24.35 3.40 -14.25
C PRO A 66 24.47 3.31 -15.76
N GLU A 67 24.58 4.47 -16.41
CA GLU A 67 24.86 4.55 -17.83
C GLU A 67 26.06 3.66 -18.09
N LEU A 68 25.84 2.61 -18.88
CA LEU A 68 26.88 1.75 -19.39
C LEU A 68 27.84 2.63 -20.18
N ILE A 69 28.97 2.98 -19.57
CA ILE A 69 30.12 3.52 -20.29
C ILE A 69 30.51 2.45 -21.30
N SER A 70 30.37 2.77 -22.58
CA SER A 70 30.90 1.99 -23.68
C SER A 70 31.59 2.89 -24.70
#